data_AF-A0A7I8DG38-F1
#
_entry.id   AF-A0A7I8DG38-F1
#
_cell.length_a   1.000
_cell.length_b   1.000
_cell.length_c   1.000
_cell.angle_alpha   90.00
_cell.angle_beta   90.00
_cell.angle_gamma   90.00
#
_symmetry.space_group_name_H-M   'P 1'
#
loop_
_entity.id
_entity.type
_entity.pdbx_description
1 polymer ?
#
loop_
_entity_poly.entity_id
_entity_poly.type
_entity_poly.pdbx_seq_one_letter_code
_entity_poly.pdbx_strand_id
1 'polypeptide(L)'
;MKHNTDRLQNLISSVFSFLLAIMLLLLLFIAGLFSGAFNDKVIKAKVNESNFYNETYSIIYDRSESILKEAGLPESILKDAITLQRVYIGGKYYVEDVLAGKGPSYKTDKLKATLEANIGDYLEQQNIEVTKDLEAGTKELTERIIQEYRRGIQFDFINSISRLKYSSIRIVTFILPVIIGLILLISFLLFRMHKYKHRAIRYINYSVITASVLTGGAAIALLLLKIYNKVTVQPKYYNTFLRNYFSWDIKVYLYLAGLGSIAAILLFLLTEHMKNNISKS
;
A
#
# COMPACT_ATOMS: atom_id res chain seq x y z
N MET A 1 22.40 -23.62 47.07
CA MET A 1 23.00 -23.32 45.74
C MET A 1 22.02 -23.54 44.57
N LYS A 2 21.39 -24.72 44.42
CA LYS A 2 20.46 -25.06 43.32
C LYS A 2 19.26 -24.09 43.13
N HIS A 3 18.76 -23.52 44.22
CA HIS A 3 17.66 -22.54 44.18
C HIS A 3 18.06 -21.21 43.49
N ASN A 4 19.29 -20.74 43.68
CA ASN A 4 19.75 -19.48 43.07
C ASN A 4 20.04 -19.65 41.57
N THR A 5 20.53 -20.82 41.15
CA THR A 5 20.75 -21.14 39.72
C THR A 5 19.43 -21.26 38.95
N ASP A 6 18.39 -21.87 39.54
CA ASP A 6 17.08 -21.98 38.90
C ASP A 6 16.38 -20.61 38.78
N ARG A 7 16.52 -19.74 39.79
CA ARG A 7 16.02 -18.35 39.73
C ARG A 7 16.72 -17.54 38.65
N LEU A 8 18.05 -17.62 38.57
CA LEU A 8 18.85 -16.93 37.56
C LEU A 8 18.48 -17.40 36.14
N GLN A 9 18.32 -18.71 35.95
CA GLN A 9 17.90 -19.29 34.67
C GLN A 9 16.51 -18.81 34.22
N ASN A 10 15.56 -18.70 35.14
CA ASN A 10 14.23 -18.19 34.83
C ASN A 10 14.25 -16.70 34.48
N LEU A 11 15.06 -15.89 35.17
CA LEU A 11 15.25 -14.48 34.84
C LEU A 11 15.84 -14.31 33.42
N ILE A 12 16.90 -15.04 33.09
CA ILE A 12 17.51 -15.02 31.75
C ILE A 12 16.49 -15.47 30.68
N SER A 13 15.71 -16.50 30.97
CA SER A 13 14.66 -16.97 30.06
C SER A 13 13.59 -15.91 29.81
N SER A 14 13.22 -15.15 30.83
CA SER A 14 12.24 -14.07 30.73
C SER A 14 12.79 -12.91 29.88
N VAL A 15 14.05 -12.53 30.06
CA VAL A 15 14.72 -11.51 29.21
C VAL A 15 14.78 -11.97 27.75
N PHE A 16 15.13 -13.23 27.51
CA PHE A 16 15.15 -13.80 26.16
C PHE A 16 13.75 -13.86 25.54
N SER A 17 12.73 -14.22 26.32
CA SER A 17 11.34 -14.19 25.87
C SER A 17 10.88 -12.77 25.51
N PHE A 18 11.27 -11.77 26.30
CA PHE A 18 10.98 -10.37 26.01
C PHE A 18 11.65 -9.90 24.72
N LEU A 19 12.95 -10.17 24.55
CA LEU A 19 13.68 -9.82 23.33
C LEU A 19 13.09 -10.52 22.10
N LEU A 20 12.73 -11.80 22.24
CA LEU A 20 12.06 -12.56 21.19
C LEU A 20 10.69 -11.95 20.82
N ALA A 21 9.93 -11.46 21.80
CA ALA A 21 8.65 -10.79 21.55
C ALA A 21 8.84 -9.51 20.72
N ILE A 22 9.88 -8.72 21.01
CA ILE A 22 10.22 -7.53 20.22
C ILE A 22 10.58 -7.92 18.77
N MET A 23 11.41 -8.94 18.59
CA MET A 23 11.80 -9.41 17.25
C MET A 23 10.59 -9.90 16.45
N LEU A 24 9.68 -10.64 17.09
CA LEU A 24 8.43 -11.10 16.48
C LEU A 24 7.50 -9.93 16.15
N LEU A 25 7.39 -8.92 17.01
CA LEU A 25 6.62 -7.71 16.75
C LEU A 25 7.17 -6.98 15.52
N LEU A 26 8.49 -6.82 15.41
CA LEU A 26 9.13 -6.22 14.23
C LEU A 26 8.88 -7.05 12.97
N LEU A 27 8.94 -8.38 13.06
CA LEU A 27 8.66 -9.27 11.95
C LEU A 27 7.20 -9.14 11.47
N LEU A 28 6.23 -9.11 12.40
CA LEU A 28 4.82 -8.87 12.09
C LEU A 28 4.60 -7.47 11.49
N PHE A 29 5.33 -6.46 11.99
CA PHE A 29 5.28 -5.10 11.46
C PHE A 29 5.70 -5.07 9.98
N ILE A 30 6.86 -5.65 9.66
CA ILE A 30 7.37 -5.77 8.29
C ILE A 30 6.41 -6.59 7.42
N ALA A 31 5.97 -7.74 7.90
CA ALA A 31 5.03 -8.58 7.16
C ALA A 31 3.72 -7.84 6.83
N GLY A 32 3.22 -7.04 7.77
CA GLY A 32 2.03 -6.20 7.57
C GLY A 32 2.23 -5.16 6.49
N LEU A 33 3.34 -4.40 6.54
CA LEU A 33 3.65 -3.39 5.52
C LEU A 33 3.71 -4.00 4.11
N PHE A 34 4.41 -5.13 3.93
CA PHE A 34 4.55 -5.75 2.60
C PHE A 34 3.30 -6.48 2.13
N SER A 35 2.44 -6.93 3.03
CA SER A 35 1.18 -7.59 2.67
C SER A 35 0.04 -6.60 2.44
N GLY A 36 0.06 -5.46 3.12
CA GLY A 36 -0.91 -4.37 3.03
C GLY A 36 -0.34 -3.18 2.28
N ALA A 37 0.21 -2.20 3.01
CA ALA A 37 0.56 -0.88 2.50
C ALA A 37 1.40 -0.87 1.21
N PHE A 38 2.40 -1.72 1.09
CA PHE A 38 3.33 -1.80 -0.05
C PHE A 38 2.91 -2.83 -1.10
N ASN A 39 1.74 -3.44 -0.97
CA ASN A 39 1.25 -4.45 -1.90
C ASN A 39 0.61 -3.80 -3.14
N ASP A 40 1.25 -3.95 -4.29
CA ASP A 40 0.79 -3.33 -5.55
C ASP A 40 -0.61 -3.80 -5.96
N LYS A 41 -0.98 -5.06 -5.67
CA LYS A 41 -2.33 -5.57 -5.96
C LYS A 41 -3.37 -4.86 -5.10
N VAL A 42 -3.06 -4.62 -3.82
CA VAL A 42 -3.93 -3.88 -2.91
C VAL A 42 -4.09 -2.44 -3.39
N ILE A 43 -3.00 -1.75 -3.70
CA ILE A 43 -3.05 -0.35 -4.18
C ILE A 43 -3.90 -0.26 -5.44
N LYS A 44 -3.66 -1.10 -6.44
CA LYS A 44 -4.44 -1.12 -7.69
C LYS A 44 -5.93 -1.43 -7.46
N ALA A 45 -6.24 -2.40 -6.60
CA ALA A 45 -7.62 -2.70 -6.23
C ALA A 45 -8.29 -1.48 -5.60
N LYS A 46 -7.62 -0.77 -4.67
CA LYS A 46 -8.19 0.40 -4.00
C LYS A 46 -8.35 1.61 -4.92
N VAL A 47 -7.48 1.78 -5.91
CA VAL A 47 -7.69 2.78 -6.97
C VAL A 47 -8.97 2.46 -7.74
N ASN A 48 -9.14 1.21 -8.18
CA ASN A 48 -10.32 0.79 -8.94
C ASN A 48 -11.63 0.93 -8.12
N GLU A 49 -11.60 0.61 -6.82
CA GLU A 49 -12.75 0.73 -5.92
C GLU A 49 -13.09 2.20 -5.57
N SER A 50 -12.18 3.16 -5.80
CA SER A 50 -12.34 4.55 -5.36
C SER A 50 -13.14 5.45 -6.30
N ASN A 51 -13.67 4.90 -7.40
CA ASN A 51 -14.27 5.65 -8.50
C ASN A 51 -13.31 6.64 -9.20
N PHE A 52 -11.99 6.46 -9.01
CA PHE A 52 -10.94 7.33 -9.53
C PHE A 52 -11.12 7.68 -11.01
N TYR A 53 -11.25 6.68 -11.90
CA TYR A 53 -11.28 6.95 -13.33
C TYR A 53 -12.52 7.72 -13.79
N ASN A 54 -13.69 7.51 -13.17
CA ASN A 54 -14.91 8.22 -13.54
C ASN A 54 -14.85 9.69 -13.08
N GLU A 55 -14.46 9.93 -11.83
CA GLU A 55 -14.34 11.29 -11.28
C GLU A 55 -13.23 12.08 -12.01
N THR A 56 -12.10 11.44 -12.27
CA THR A 56 -11.01 12.04 -13.05
C THR A 56 -11.45 12.34 -14.49
N TYR A 57 -12.25 11.47 -15.11
CA TYR A 57 -12.82 11.75 -16.43
C TYR A 57 -13.68 13.02 -16.41
N SER A 58 -14.63 13.13 -15.48
CA SER A 58 -15.46 14.34 -15.35
C SER A 58 -14.61 15.59 -15.14
N ILE A 59 -13.64 15.55 -14.22
CA ILE A 59 -12.75 16.70 -13.95
C ILE A 59 -11.94 17.10 -15.20
N ILE A 60 -11.37 16.13 -15.92
CA ILE A 60 -10.59 16.42 -17.13
C ILE A 60 -11.51 17.01 -18.21
N TYR A 61 -12.70 16.43 -18.39
CA TYR A 61 -13.66 16.86 -19.40
C TYR A 61 -14.12 18.30 -19.15
N ASP A 62 -14.59 18.61 -17.94
CA ASP A 62 -15.07 19.95 -17.55
C ASP A 62 -13.99 21.03 -17.71
N ARG A 63 -12.75 20.71 -17.35
CA ARG A 63 -11.62 21.64 -17.51
C ARG A 63 -11.21 21.82 -18.97
N SER A 64 -11.22 20.75 -19.74
CA SER A 64 -10.92 20.82 -21.18
C SER A 64 -12.00 21.60 -21.92
N GLU A 65 -13.26 21.44 -21.53
CA GLU A 65 -14.39 22.20 -22.08
C GLU A 65 -14.24 23.69 -21.75
N SER A 66 -13.86 24.02 -20.52
CA SER A 66 -13.58 25.41 -20.12
C SER A 66 -12.47 26.04 -20.96
N ILE A 67 -11.39 25.30 -21.25
CA ILE A 67 -10.30 25.75 -22.12
C ILE A 67 -10.79 26.01 -23.55
N LEU A 68 -11.66 25.15 -24.10
CA LEU A 68 -12.24 25.37 -25.43
C LEU A 68 -13.17 26.59 -25.45
N LYS A 69 -14.00 26.76 -24.42
CA LYS A 69 -14.89 27.93 -24.27
C LYS A 69 -14.10 29.23 -24.21
N GLU A 70 -12.99 29.27 -23.46
CA GLU A 70 -12.07 30.42 -23.42
C GLU A 70 -11.50 30.75 -24.81
N ALA A 71 -11.28 29.74 -25.65
CA ALA A 71 -10.77 29.88 -27.01
C ALA A 71 -11.87 30.12 -28.07
N GLY A 72 -13.14 30.21 -27.67
CA GLY A 72 -14.27 30.38 -28.61
C GLY A 72 -14.58 29.14 -29.45
N LEU A 73 -14.15 27.96 -29.00
CA LEU A 73 -14.30 26.71 -29.73
C LEU A 73 -15.38 25.80 -29.13
N PRO A 74 -16.06 24.98 -29.96
CA PRO A 74 -17.14 24.13 -29.49
C PRO A 74 -16.63 22.88 -28.72
N GLU A 75 -17.42 22.42 -27.76
CA GLU A 75 -17.18 21.20 -26.97
C GLU A 75 -17.00 19.95 -27.85
N SER A 76 -17.58 19.93 -29.07
CA SER A 76 -17.47 18.81 -30.02
C SER A 76 -16.02 18.42 -30.34
N ILE A 77 -15.05 19.32 -30.14
CA ILE A 77 -13.61 19.02 -30.28
C ILE A 77 -13.13 17.98 -29.26
N LEU A 78 -13.76 17.86 -28.10
CA LEU A 78 -13.41 16.85 -27.09
C LEU A 78 -13.96 15.46 -27.42
N LYS A 79 -14.91 15.36 -28.36
CA LYS A 79 -15.54 14.11 -28.74
C LYS A 79 -14.48 13.12 -29.22
N ASP A 80 -14.51 11.90 -28.68
CA ASP A 80 -13.55 10.82 -28.95
C ASP A 80 -12.08 11.10 -28.55
N ALA A 81 -11.73 12.37 -28.28
CA ALA A 81 -10.46 12.81 -27.71
C ALA A 81 -10.43 12.52 -26.20
N ILE A 82 -11.35 13.08 -25.42
CA ILE A 82 -11.45 12.84 -23.98
C ILE A 82 -12.55 11.81 -23.73
N THR A 83 -12.15 10.57 -23.47
CA THR A 83 -13.09 9.46 -23.18
C THR A 83 -12.73 8.78 -21.88
N LEU A 84 -13.73 8.19 -21.22
CA LEU A 84 -13.52 7.40 -20.01
C LEU A 84 -12.51 6.25 -20.25
N GLN A 85 -12.60 5.58 -21.40
CA GLN A 85 -11.65 4.52 -21.76
C GLN A 85 -10.20 5.03 -21.80
N ARG A 86 -9.99 6.23 -22.35
CA ARG A 86 -8.66 6.82 -22.43
C ARG A 86 -8.14 7.20 -21.04
N VAL A 87 -9.00 7.74 -20.19
CA VAL A 87 -8.65 8.05 -18.77
C VAL A 87 -8.33 6.76 -18.02
N TYR A 88 -9.11 5.69 -18.22
CA TYR A 88 -8.84 4.39 -17.61
C TYR A 88 -7.48 3.82 -18.04
N ILE A 89 -7.19 3.80 -19.34
CA ILE A 89 -5.91 3.30 -19.87
C ILE A 89 -4.75 4.15 -19.34
N GLY A 90 -4.79 5.46 -19.52
CA GLY A 90 -3.72 6.36 -19.08
C GLY A 90 -3.50 6.28 -17.57
N GLY A 91 -4.59 6.31 -16.78
CA GLY A 91 -4.55 6.16 -15.33
C GLY A 91 -3.97 4.82 -14.88
N LYS A 92 -4.37 3.72 -15.51
CA LYS A 92 -3.84 2.39 -15.18
C LYS A 92 -2.34 2.31 -15.45
N TYR A 93 -1.87 2.75 -16.62
CA TYR A 93 -0.44 2.74 -16.96
C TYR A 93 0.37 3.65 -16.02
N TYR A 94 -0.14 4.84 -15.70
CA TYR A 94 0.47 5.70 -14.71
C TYR A 94 0.67 4.97 -13.37
N VAL A 95 -0.38 4.36 -12.83
CA VAL A 95 -0.30 3.64 -11.55
C VAL A 95 0.66 2.45 -11.64
N GLU A 96 0.59 1.66 -12.71
CA GLU A 96 1.43 0.48 -12.88
C GLU A 96 2.91 0.83 -13.03
N ASP A 97 3.25 1.85 -13.81
CA ASP A 97 4.63 2.28 -13.99
C ASP A 97 5.22 2.87 -12.70
N VAL A 98 4.46 3.71 -11.98
CA VAL A 98 4.90 4.27 -10.70
C VAL A 98 5.13 3.19 -9.66
N LEU A 99 4.23 2.19 -9.56
CA LEU A 99 4.38 1.07 -8.63
C LEU A 99 5.52 0.13 -9.01
N ALA A 100 5.87 0.07 -10.30
CA ALA A 100 7.03 -0.64 -10.81
C ALA A 100 8.35 0.16 -10.70
N GLY A 101 8.31 1.38 -10.14
CA GLY A 101 9.50 2.22 -9.94
C GLY A 101 10.01 2.85 -11.23
N LYS A 102 9.17 2.89 -12.28
CA LYS A 102 9.46 3.54 -13.57
C LYS A 102 8.92 4.97 -13.57
N GLY A 103 9.37 5.76 -14.54
CA GLY A 103 8.77 7.07 -14.81
C GLY A 103 7.31 6.93 -15.28
N PRO A 104 6.42 7.86 -14.95
CA PRO A 104 5.00 7.76 -15.27
C PRO A 104 4.73 7.82 -16.79
N SER A 105 3.91 6.90 -17.30
CA SER A 105 3.40 6.96 -18.68
C SER A 105 1.96 7.48 -18.72
N TYR A 106 1.72 8.51 -19.52
CA TYR A 106 0.40 9.16 -19.65
C TYR A 106 -0.37 8.77 -20.92
N LYS A 107 0.27 8.09 -21.89
CA LYS A 107 -0.36 7.63 -23.14
C LYS A 107 -1.12 8.74 -23.91
N THR A 108 -0.49 9.89 -24.11
CA THR A 108 -1.11 11.09 -24.71
C THR A 108 -1.07 11.16 -26.24
N ASP A 109 -0.34 10.29 -26.93
CA ASP A 109 -0.10 10.42 -28.39
C ASP A 109 -1.40 10.41 -29.20
N LYS A 110 -2.25 9.41 -28.92
CA LYS A 110 -3.58 9.33 -29.53
C LYS A 110 -4.51 10.46 -29.07
N LEU A 111 -4.28 11.09 -27.91
CA LEU A 111 -5.13 12.20 -27.46
C LEU A 111 -4.83 13.41 -28.31
N LYS A 112 -3.54 13.72 -28.44
CA LYS A 112 -3.02 14.81 -29.26
C LYS A 112 -3.50 14.70 -30.70
N ALA A 113 -3.31 13.55 -31.34
CA ALA A 113 -3.72 13.34 -32.72
C ALA A 113 -5.23 13.53 -32.93
N THR A 114 -6.08 13.08 -32.00
CA THR A 114 -7.53 13.27 -32.10
C THR A 114 -7.93 14.73 -31.90
N LEU A 115 -7.30 15.46 -30.96
CA LEU A 115 -7.56 16.89 -30.78
C LEU A 115 -7.16 17.71 -32.01
N GLU A 116 -5.97 17.45 -32.55
CA GLU A 116 -5.47 18.12 -33.76
C GLU A 116 -6.39 17.87 -34.96
N ALA A 117 -6.84 16.63 -35.16
CA ALA A 117 -7.80 16.28 -36.22
C ALA A 117 -9.15 16.99 -36.02
N ASN A 118 -9.74 16.93 -34.82
CA ASN A 118 -11.04 17.54 -34.55
C ASN A 118 -11.03 19.07 -34.70
N ILE A 119 -9.92 19.72 -34.34
CA ILE A 119 -9.73 21.17 -34.57
C ILE A 119 -9.62 21.46 -36.07
N GLY A 120 -8.82 20.67 -36.80
CA GLY A 120 -8.68 20.80 -38.26
C GLY A 120 -10.03 20.69 -38.97
N ASP A 121 -10.79 19.63 -38.69
CA ASP A 121 -12.13 19.40 -39.25
C ASP A 121 -13.08 20.58 -38.97
N TYR A 122 -13.02 21.15 -37.75
CA TYR A 122 -13.83 22.31 -37.40
C TYR A 122 -13.46 23.55 -38.21
N LEU A 123 -12.16 23.85 -38.34
CA LEU A 123 -11.68 25.02 -39.11
C LEU A 123 -12.07 24.90 -40.58
N GLU A 124 -11.93 23.71 -41.17
CA GLU A 124 -12.36 23.43 -42.55
C GLU A 124 -13.87 23.62 -42.72
N GLN A 125 -14.69 23.06 -41.82
CA GLN A 125 -16.15 23.22 -41.87
C GLN A 125 -16.63 24.67 -41.74
N GLN A 126 -15.90 25.49 -40.97
CA GLN A 126 -16.20 26.91 -40.82
C GLN A 126 -15.56 27.80 -41.90
N ASN A 127 -14.84 27.21 -42.87
CA ASN A 127 -14.09 27.94 -43.91
C ASN A 127 -13.11 28.97 -43.32
N ILE A 128 -12.47 28.65 -42.19
CA ILE A 128 -11.48 29.51 -41.54
C ILE A 128 -10.11 29.26 -42.18
N GLU A 129 -9.47 30.30 -42.70
CA GLU A 129 -8.12 30.22 -43.26
C GLU A 129 -7.08 29.92 -42.18
N VAL A 130 -6.28 28.87 -42.38
CA VAL A 130 -5.22 28.48 -41.45
C VAL A 130 -3.99 29.35 -41.67
N THR A 131 -3.84 30.37 -40.83
CA THR A 131 -2.63 31.19 -40.76
C THR A 131 -1.61 30.57 -39.82
N LYS A 132 -0.34 31.00 -39.90
CA LYS A 132 0.73 30.55 -38.98
C LYS A 132 0.42 30.84 -37.51
N ASP A 133 -0.22 31.98 -37.24
CA ASP A 133 -0.60 32.37 -35.89
C ASP A 133 -1.73 31.48 -35.35
N LEU A 134 -2.69 31.11 -36.21
CA LEU A 134 -3.75 30.17 -35.83
C LEU A 134 -3.17 28.77 -35.56
N GLU A 135 -2.25 28.29 -36.40
CA GLU A 135 -1.57 27.00 -36.19
C GLU A 135 -0.79 26.96 -34.88
N ALA A 136 -0.11 28.05 -34.52
CA ALA A 136 0.56 28.17 -33.24
C ALA A 136 -0.43 28.14 -32.07
N GLY A 137 -1.55 28.87 -32.19
CA GLY A 137 -2.60 28.93 -31.17
C GLY A 137 -3.30 27.58 -30.95
N THR A 138 -3.62 26.83 -32.00
CA THR A 138 -4.24 25.50 -31.89
C THR A 138 -3.31 24.49 -31.23
N LYS A 139 -2.01 24.58 -31.50
CA LYS A 139 -0.99 23.76 -30.87
C LYS A 139 -0.85 24.06 -29.37
N GLU A 140 -0.84 25.34 -28.99
CA GLU A 140 -0.82 25.75 -27.57
C GLU A 140 -2.07 25.26 -26.83
N LEU A 141 -3.24 25.46 -27.43
CA LEU A 141 -4.52 24.99 -26.90
C LEU A 141 -4.52 23.47 -26.68
N THR A 142 -4.06 22.72 -27.68
CA THR A 142 -3.94 21.26 -27.60
C THR A 142 -3.03 20.83 -26.46
N GLU A 143 -1.88 21.50 -26.29
CA GLU A 143 -0.98 21.20 -25.18
C GLU A 143 -1.62 21.56 -23.82
N ARG A 144 -2.36 22.66 -23.69
CA ARG A 144 -3.11 22.99 -22.45
C ARG A 144 -4.07 21.87 -22.05
N ILE A 145 -4.83 21.32 -23.00
CA ILE A 145 -5.75 20.19 -22.76
C ILE A 145 -4.98 18.92 -22.37
N ILE A 146 -3.88 18.62 -23.06
CA ILE A 146 -3.01 17.48 -22.71
C ILE A 146 -2.45 17.62 -21.29
N GLN A 147 -2.10 18.84 -20.86
CA GLN A 147 -1.59 19.10 -19.52
C GLN A 147 -2.67 18.94 -18.45
N GLU A 148 -3.92 19.33 -18.69
CA GLU A 148 -5.03 19.00 -17.78
C GLU A 148 -5.26 17.49 -17.71
N TYR A 149 -5.19 16.78 -18.84
CA TYR A 149 -5.29 15.33 -18.86
C TYR A 149 -4.19 14.66 -18.03
N ARG A 150 -2.92 15.08 -18.19
CA ARG A 150 -1.79 14.59 -17.38
C ARG A 150 -2.00 14.86 -15.89
N ARG A 151 -2.40 16.08 -15.53
CA ARG A 151 -2.66 16.48 -14.14
C ARG A 151 -3.82 15.71 -13.52
N GLY A 152 -4.88 15.45 -14.26
CA GLY A 152 -6.03 14.68 -13.76
C GLY A 152 -5.68 13.22 -13.45
N ILE A 153 -4.84 12.61 -14.29
CA ILE A 153 -4.39 11.21 -14.10
C ILE A 153 -3.36 11.06 -12.99
N GLN A 154 -2.59 12.11 -12.72
CA GLN A 154 -1.56 12.05 -11.70
C GLN A 154 -2.15 11.80 -10.31
N PHE A 155 -1.60 10.81 -9.60
CA PHE A 155 -2.00 10.44 -8.25
C PHE A 155 -0.79 10.48 -7.30
N ASP A 156 -0.62 11.58 -6.59
CA ASP A 156 0.59 11.86 -5.80
C ASP A 156 0.80 10.94 -4.59
N PHE A 157 -0.28 10.44 -3.98
CA PHE A 157 -0.16 9.42 -2.94
C PHE A 157 0.59 8.19 -3.43
N ILE A 158 0.30 7.73 -4.65
CA ILE A 158 0.90 6.52 -5.23
C ILE A 158 2.41 6.74 -5.45
N ASN A 159 2.81 7.94 -5.89
CA ASN A 159 4.22 8.32 -5.99
C ASN A 159 4.91 8.27 -4.61
N SER A 160 4.23 8.77 -3.58
CA SER A 160 4.78 8.87 -2.23
C SER A 160 4.94 7.50 -1.59
N ILE A 161 3.92 6.64 -1.67
CA ILE A 161 4.00 5.28 -1.12
C ILE A 161 4.99 4.40 -1.90
N SER A 162 5.06 4.56 -3.23
CA SER A 162 6.04 3.85 -4.06
C SER A 162 7.48 4.22 -3.67
N ARG A 163 7.78 5.52 -3.52
CA ARG A 163 9.09 5.98 -3.03
C ARG A 163 9.42 5.41 -1.65
N LEU A 164 8.46 5.42 -0.72
CA LEU A 164 8.66 4.83 0.61
C LEU A 164 8.94 3.32 0.53
N LYS A 165 8.20 2.58 -0.30
CA LYS A 165 8.43 1.14 -0.56
C LYS A 165 9.85 0.89 -1.06
N TYR A 166 10.28 1.61 -2.10
CA TYR A 166 11.62 1.42 -2.69
C TYR A 166 12.75 1.86 -1.76
N SER A 167 12.55 2.89 -0.94
CA SER A 167 13.51 3.23 0.11
C SER A 167 13.59 2.15 1.18
N SER A 168 12.45 1.56 1.55
CA SER A 168 12.35 0.56 2.62
C SER A 168 12.85 -0.81 2.19
N ILE A 169 12.68 -1.22 0.93
CA ILE A 169 13.02 -2.56 0.47
C ILE A 169 14.52 -2.85 0.60
N ARG A 170 15.37 -1.84 0.40
CA ARG A 170 16.82 -1.97 0.61
C ARG A 170 17.12 -2.28 2.07
N ILE A 171 16.55 -1.50 2.99
CA ILE A 171 16.75 -1.65 4.44
C ILE A 171 16.22 -3.01 4.92
N VAL A 172 15.01 -3.37 4.49
CA VAL A 172 14.33 -4.61 4.90
C VAL A 172 15.07 -5.85 4.39
N THR A 173 15.62 -5.81 3.17
CA THR A 173 16.42 -6.92 2.62
C THR A 173 17.64 -7.25 3.50
N PHE A 174 18.27 -6.25 4.12
CA PHE A 174 19.39 -6.47 5.05
C PHE A 174 18.96 -6.80 6.47
N ILE A 175 17.93 -6.14 6.99
CA ILE A 175 17.49 -6.32 8.39
C ILE A 175 16.72 -7.63 8.59
N LEU A 176 15.93 -8.07 7.60
CA LEU A 176 15.06 -9.23 7.74
C LEU A 176 15.84 -10.52 8.06
N PRO A 177 16.95 -10.87 7.37
CA PRO A 177 17.78 -12.01 7.73
C PRO A 177 18.36 -11.91 9.14
N VAL A 178 18.74 -10.71 9.58
CA VAL A 178 19.28 -10.47 10.93
C VAL A 178 18.21 -10.74 11.99
N ILE A 179 16.98 -10.22 11.80
CA ILE A 179 15.85 -10.49 12.70
C ILE A 179 15.57 -11.99 12.78
N ILE A 180 15.51 -12.68 11.64
CA ILE A 180 15.28 -14.14 11.61
C ILE A 180 16.41 -14.88 12.31
N GLY A 181 17.67 -14.51 12.05
CA GLY A 181 18.84 -15.10 12.71
C GLY A 181 18.80 -14.92 14.23
N LEU A 182 18.42 -13.74 14.72
CA LEU A 182 18.26 -13.47 16.15
C LEU A 182 17.12 -14.28 16.77
N ILE A 183 15.98 -14.40 16.08
CA ILE A 183 14.86 -15.25 16.52
C ILE A 183 15.32 -16.71 16.69
N LEU A 184 16.04 -17.24 15.70
CA LEU A 184 16.57 -18.60 15.73
C LEU A 184 17.61 -18.78 16.85
N LEU A 185 18.54 -17.82 16.99
CA LEU A 185 19.57 -17.86 18.02
C LEU A 185 18.97 -17.84 19.42
N ILE A 186 18.04 -16.92 19.70
CA ILE A 186 17.38 -16.82 21.02
C ILE A 186 16.58 -18.10 21.31
N SER A 187 15.84 -18.60 20.32
CA SER A 187 15.10 -19.85 20.45
C SER A 187 16.04 -21.03 20.75
N PHE A 188 17.17 -21.14 20.05
CA PHE A 188 18.19 -22.16 20.28
C PHE A 188 18.79 -22.06 21.70
N LEU A 189 19.14 -20.85 22.15
CA LEU A 189 19.66 -20.64 23.50
C LEU A 189 18.64 -21.04 24.58
N LEU A 190 17.35 -20.72 24.39
CA LEU A 190 16.28 -21.17 25.29
C LEU A 190 16.18 -22.69 25.35
N PHE A 191 16.28 -23.38 24.20
CA PHE A 191 16.30 -24.86 24.17
C PHE A 191 17.54 -25.45 24.84
N ARG A 192 18.72 -24.86 24.64
CA ARG A 192 19.98 -25.36 25.23
C ARG A 192 20.00 -25.17 26.75
N MET A 193 19.38 -24.11 27.26
CA MET A 193 19.41 -23.78 28.68
C MET A 193 18.53 -24.72 29.51
N HIS A 194 17.39 -25.19 28.98
CA HIS A 194 16.45 -26.02 29.73
C HIS A 194 16.59 -27.52 29.42
N LYS A 195 16.89 -28.33 30.45
CA LYS A 195 16.88 -29.80 30.34
C LYS A 195 15.55 -30.34 29.80
N TYR A 196 14.44 -29.72 30.22
CA TYR A 196 13.11 -30.06 29.74
C TYR A 196 12.64 -29.09 28.65
N LYS A 197 12.57 -29.58 27.40
CA LYS A 197 12.23 -28.78 26.22
C LYS A 197 10.88 -28.04 26.34
N HIS A 198 9.90 -28.60 27.05
CA HIS A 198 8.61 -27.92 27.28
C HIS A 198 8.76 -26.60 28.04
N ARG A 199 9.80 -26.41 28.87
CA ARG A 199 10.05 -25.14 29.55
C ARG A 199 10.52 -24.07 28.57
N ALA A 200 11.39 -24.42 27.63
CA ALA A 200 11.82 -23.50 26.57
C ALA A 200 10.64 -23.08 25.67
N ILE A 201 9.79 -24.03 25.27
CA ILE A 201 8.61 -23.77 24.44
C ILE A 201 7.63 -22.81 25.13
N ARG A 202 7.47 -22.86 26.46
CA ARG A 202 6.64 -21.89 27.20
C ARG A 202 7.12 -20.46 27.02
N TYR A 203 8.42 -20.21 27.13
CA TYR A 203 8.98 -18.88 26.95
C TYR A 203 8.84 -18.38 25.51
N ILE A 204 9.01 -19.25 24.52
CA ILE A 204 8.72 -18.92 23.11
C ILE A 204 7.24 -18.59 22.93
N ASN A 205 6.34 -19.38 23.53
CA ASN A 205 4.90 -19.15 23.45
C ASN A 205 4.50 -17.80 24.07
N TYR A 206 5.07 -17.42 25.22
CA TYR A 206 4.84 -16.10 25.80
C TYR A 206 5.24 -14.95 24.87
N SER A 207 6.34 -15.12 24.12
CA SER A 207 6.78 -14.14 23.13
C SER A 207 5.80 -14.01 21.97
N VAL A 208 5.32 -15.14 21.44
CA VAL A 208 4.34 -15.17 20.35
C VAL A 208 3.02 -14.53 20.78
N ILE A 209 2.50 -14.90 21.95
CA ILE A 209 1.28 -14.31 22.53
C ILE A 209 1.44 -12.79 22.66
N THR A 210 2.56 -12.34 23.23
CA THR A 210 2.82 -10.90 23.44
C THR A 210 2.82 -10.15 22.11
N ALA A 211 3.54 -10.64 21.10
CA ALA A 211 3.60 -10.00 19.78
C ALA A 211 2.23 -9.97 19.09
N SER A 212 1.47 -11.06 19.17
CA SER A 212 0.11 -11.15 18.61
C SER A 212 -0.87 -10.21 19.30
N VAL A 213 -0.87 -10.17 20.63
CA VAL A 213 -1.76 -9.30 21.41
C VAL A 213 -1.44 -7.83 21.16
N LEU A 214 -0.16 -7.44 21.13
CA LEU A 214 0.22 -6.06 20.84
C LEU A 214 -0.16 -5.64 19.42
N THR A 215 0.10 -6.49 18.43
CA THR A 215 -0.24 -6.21 17.02
C THR A 215 -1.75 -6.14 16.83
N GLY A 216 -2.49 -7.13 17.33
CA GLY A 216 -3.95 -7.21 17.21
C GLY A 216 -4.65 -6.12 18.02
N GLY A 217 -4.18 -5.85 19.25
CA GLY A 217 -4.70 -4.79 20.11
C GLY A 217 -4.53 -3.41 19.49
N ALA A 218 -3.36 -3.12 18.91
CA ALA A 218 -3.14 -1.88 18.16
C ALA A 218 -4.08 -1.78 16.95
N ALA A 219 -4.20 -2.85 16.14
CA ALA A 219 -5.09 -2.86 14.98
C ALA A 219 -6.57 -2.63 15.37
N ILE A 220 -7.06 -3.31 16.41
CA ILE A 220 -8.42 -3.14 16.94
C ILE A 220 -8.62 -1.71 17.43
N ALA A 221 -7.68 -1.15 18.19
CA ALA A 221 -7.75 0.23 18.66
C ALA A 221 -7.85 1.23 17.49
N LEU A 222 -7.04 1.06 16.45
CA LEU A 222 -7.09 1.92 15.26
C LEU A 222 -8.43 1.83 14.52
N LEU A 223 -9.03 0.64 14.44
CA LEU A 223 -10.35 0.42 13.85
C LEU A 223 -11.47 1.07 14.67
N LEU A 224 -11.46 0.88 16.00
CA LEU A 224 -12.46 1.44 16.92
C LEU A 224 -12.42 2.98 16.93
N LEU A 225 -11.21 3.57 16.90
CA LEU A 225 -11.01 5.01 16.82
C LEU A 225 -11.34 5.60 15.43
N LYS A 226 -11.64 4.73 14.44
CA LYS A 226 -11.97 5.10 13.06
C LYS A 226 -10.97 6.09 12.46
N ILE A 227 -9.67 5.92 12.74
CA ILE A 227 -8.62 6.88 12.32
C ILE A 227 -8.60 7.04 10.80
N TYR A 228 -8.89 5.95 10.07
CA TYR A 228 -9.03 5.97 8.61
C TYR A 228 -10.13 6.93 8.12
N ASN A 229 -11.17 7.21 8.91
CA ASN A 229 -12.24 8.17 8.56
C ASN A 229 -11.92 9.63 8.91
N LYS A 230 -10.82 9.89 9.63
CA LYS A 230 -10.39 11.26 9.98
C LYS A 230 -9.67 11.96 8.83
N VAL A 231 -9.20 11.18 7.86
CA VAL A 231 -8.64 11.72 6.62
C VAL A 231 -9.80 12.20 5.76
N THR A 232 -9.85 13.51 5.51
CA THR A 232 -10.82 14.14 4.61
C THR A 232 -10.03 15.00 3.65
N VAL A 233 -9.94 14.55 2.39
CA VAL A 233 -9.16 15.19 1.34
C VAL A 233 -10.07 15.35 0.13
N GLN A 234 -10.00 16.51 -0.52
CA GLN A 234 -10.61 16.70 -1.84
C GLN A 234 -9.59 16.34 -2.91
N PRO A 235 -10.00 15.72 -4.03
CA PRO A 235 -11.36 15.34 -4.42
C PRO A 235 -11.88 14.03 -3.77
N LYS A 236 -13.19 13.78 -3.88
CA LYS A 236 -13.89 12.64 -3.22
C LYS A 236 -13.27 11.27 -3.51
N TYR A 237 -12.81 11.00 -4.73
CA TYR A 237 -12.15 9.73 -5.06
C TYR A 237 -10.90 9.50 -4.19
N TYR A 238 -10.15 10.57 -3.90
CA TYR A 238 -8.91 10.51 -3.11
C TYR A 238 -9.22 10.13 -1.67
N ASN A 239 -10.29 10.71 -1.11
CA ASN A 239 -10.80 10.34 0.21
C ASN A 239 -11.24 8.87 0.27
N THR A 240 -12.04 8.43 -0.71
CA THR A 240 -12.52 7.04 -0.78
C THR A 240 -11.35 6.06 -0.90
N PHE A 241 -10.37 6.37 -1.76
CA PHE A 241 -9.14 5.61 -1.89
C PHE A 241 -8.42 5.49 -0.53
N LEU A 242 -8.11 6.61 0.12
CA LEU A 242 -7.37 6.60 1.38
C LEU A 242 -8.09 5.86 2.49
N ARG A 243 -9.41 6.04 2.63
CA ARG A 243 -10.22 5.33 3.62
C ARG A 243 -10.17 3.83 3.40
N ASN A 244 -10.38 3.38 2.17
CA ASN A 244 -10.40 1.96 1.83
C ASN A 244 -9.01 1.34 1.96
N TYR A 245 -7.98 2.08 1.55
CA TYR A 245 -6.57 1.68 1.66
C TYR A 245 -6.14 1.52 3.12
N PHE A 246 -6.31 2.55 3.96
CA PHE A 246 -5.93 2.47 5.38
C PHE A 246 -6.78 1.46 6.16
N SER A 247 -8.09 1.36 5.87
CA SER A 247 -8.93 0.36 6.51
C SER A 247 -8.46 -1.06 6.18
N TRP A 248 -8.08 -1.31 4.92
CA TRP A 248 -7.55 -2.60 4.51
C TRP A 248 -6.19 -2.89 5.16
N ASP A 249 -5.28 -1.92 5.18
CA ASP A 249 -3.97 -2.07 5.79
C ASP A 249 -4.06 -2.43 7.29
N ILE A 250 -4.94 -1.76 8.04
CA ILE A 250 -5.19 -2.10 9.45
C ILE A 250 -5.74 -3.53 9.60
N LYS A 251 -6.62 -3.99 8.68
CA LYS A 251 -7.15 -5.36 8.71
C LYS A 251 -6.07 -6.41 8.44
N VAL A 252 -5.05 -6.11 7.63
CA VAL A 252 -3.91 -7.01 7.42
C VAL A 252 -3.21 -7.32 8.75
N TYR A 253 -2.99 -6.30 9.58
CA TYR A 253 -2.41 -6.50 10.93
C TYR A 253 -3.31 -7.34 11.84
N LEU A 254 -4.63 -7.21 11.72
CA LEU A 254 -5.56 -8.07 12.45
C LEU A 254 -5.46 -9.54 12.00
N TYR A 255 -5.36 -9.80 10.69
CA TYR A 255 -5.17 -11.16 10.16
C TYR A 255 -3.83 -11.77 10.62
N LEU A 256 -2.74 -10.99 10.59
CA LEU A 256 -1.43 -11.43 11.08
C LEU A 256 -1.44 -11.73 12.58
N ALA A 257 -2.12 -10.90 13.38
CA ALA A 257 -2.32 -11.16 14.80
C ALA A 257 -3.14 -12.44 15.05
N GLY A 258 -4.15 -12.69 14.22
CA GLY A 258 -4.93 -13.93 14.23
C GLY A 258 -4.07 -15.17 13.96
N LEU A 259 -3.23 -15.12 12.91
CA LEU A 259 -2.29 -16.21 12.61
C LEU A 259 -1.30 -16.48 13.76
N GLY A 260 -0.76 -15.41 14.36
CA GLY A 260 0.11 -15.56 15.52
C GLY A 260 -0.61 -16.12 16.76
N SER A 261 -1.88 -15.77 16.96
CA SER A 261 -2.70 -16.34 18.04
C SER A 261 -2.94 -17.85 17.84
N ILE A 262 -3.18 -18.29 16.60
CA ILE A 262 -3.28 -19.71 16.26
C ILE A 262 -1.95 -20.43 16.54
N ALA A 263 -0.82 -19.84 16.13
CA ALA A 263 0.50 -20.40 16.42
C ALA A 263 0.75 -20.54 17.93
N ALA A 264 0.33 -19.56 18.73
CA ALA A 264 0.42 -19.62 20.18
C ALA A 264 -0.41 -20.77 20.80
N ILE A 265 -1.63 -20.99 20.30
CA ILE A 265 -2.48 -22.11 20.73
C ILE A 265 -1.80 -23.45 20.42
N LEU A 266 -1.21 -23.61 19.22
CA LEU A 266 -0.50 -24.82 18.85
C LEU A 266 0.74 -25.06 19.75
N LEU A 267 1.52 -24.02 20.05
CA LEU A 267 2.67 -24.11 20.96
C LEU A 267 2.25 -24.45 22.40
N PHE A 268 1.10 -23.93 22.84
CA PHE A 268 0.52 -24.28 24.14
C PHE A 268 0.17 -25.76 24.20
N LEU A 269 -0.58 -26.28 23.22
CA LEU A 269 -0.94 -27.70 23.14
C LEU A 269 0.29 -28.61 23.07
N LEU A 270 1.30 -28.22 22.29
CA LEU A 270 2.58 -28.94 22.22
C LEU A 270 3.28 -29.00 23.59
N THR A 271 3.25 -27.89 24.33
CA THR A 271 3.83 -27.83 25.68
C THR A 271 3.13 -28.80 26.63
N GLU A 272 1.80 -28.86 26.59
CA GLU A 272 1.01 -29.79 27.43
C GLU A 272 1.28 -31.25 27.04
N HIS A 273 1.28 -31.56 25.75
CA HIS A 273 1.57 -32.91 25.27
C HIS A 273 2.96 -33.40 25.71
N MET A 274 3.99 -32.55 25.56
CA MET A 274 5.36 -32.89 25.98
C MET A 274 5.48 -33.04 27.50
N LYS A 275 4.75 -32.23 28.29
CA LYS A 275 4.71 -32.37 29.74
C LYS A 275 4.10 -33.71 30.15
N ASN A 276 2.99 -34.10 29.52
CA ASN A 276 2.27 -35.33 29.83
C ASN A 276 3.08 -36.59 29.47
N ASN A 277 3.85 -36.57 28.39
CA ASN A 277 4.70 -37.71 28.01
C ASN A 277 5.88 -37.93 28.97
N ILE A 278 6.44 -36.86 29.55
CA ILE A 278 7.52 -36.96 30.54
C ILE A 278 6.99 -37.48 31.89
N SER A 279 5.73 -37.18 32.24
CA SER A 279 5.10 -37.67 33.47
C SER A 279 4.69 -39.15 33.43
N LYS A 280 4.67 -39.76 32.24
CA LYS A 280 4.30 -41.17 32.02
C LYS A 280 5.52 -42.10 31.84
N SER A 281 6.73 -41.54 31.78
CA SER A 281 8.00 -42.25 31.69
C SER A 281 8.73 -42.23 33.02
#